data_AF-A0AAU4BMQ2-F1
#
_entry.id   AF-A0AAU4BMQ2-F1
#
_cell.length_a   1.000
_cell.length_b   1.000
_cell.length_c   1.000
_cell.angle_alpha   90.00
_cell.angle_beta   90.00
_cell.angle_gamma   90.00
#
_symmetry.space_group_name_H-M   'P 1'
#
loop_
_entity.id
_entity.type
_entity.pdbx_description
1 polymer ?
#
loop_
_entity_poly.entity_id
_entity_poly.type
_entity_poly.pdbx_seq_one_letter_code
_entity_poly.pdbx_strand_id
1 'polypeptide(L)' 'MNDGIMLLFLRQIFPEWSITREVDGVWRASGRVRVLASSADGVLDVLVMAEPEAGERVRRFFAD' A
#
# COMPACT_ATOMS: atom_id res chain seq x y z
N MET A 1 -14.04 1.74 -3.78
CA MET A 1 -13.00 1.08 -4.60
C MET A 1 -12.91 -0.37 -4.14
N ASN A 2 -12.83 -1.34 -5.05
CA ASN A 2 -12.73 -2.75 -4.66
C ASN A 2 -11.37 -3.00 -3.97
N ASP A 3 -11.37 -3.65 -2.81
CA ASP A 3 -10.14 -3.94 -2.05
C ASP A 3 -9.07 -4.66 -2.89
N GLY A 4 -9.46 -5.51 -3.84
CA GLY A 4 -8.53 -6.17 -4.75
C GLY A 4 -7.82 -5.18 -5.68
N ILE A 5 -8.54 -4.16 -6.17
CA ILE A 5 -7.95 -3.10 -6.99
C ILE A 5 -6.99 -2.25 -6.14
N MET A 6 -7.39 -1.93 -4.90
CA MET A 6 -6.55 -1.19 -3.96
C MET A 6 -5.25 -1.95 -3.64
N LEU A 7 -5.33 -3.26 -3.47
CA LEU A 7 -4.16 -4.11 -3.23
C LEU A 7 -3.19 -4.10 -4.41
N LEU A 8 -3.70 -4.22 -5.63
CA LEU A 8 -2.88 -4.16 -6.85
C LEU A 8 -2.21 -2.79 -7.01
N PHE A 9 -2.97 -1.72 -6.79
CA PHE A 9 -2.45 -0.35 -6.82
C PHE A 9 -1.32 -0.17 -5.81
N LEU A 10 -1.53 -0.57 -4.56
CA LEU A 10 -0.51 -0.46 -3.51
C LEU A 10 0.76 -1.25 -3.85
N ARG A 11 0.64 -2.47 -4.38
CA ARG A 11 1.81 -3.28 -4.79
C ARG A 11 2.58 -2.66 -5.96
N GLN A 12 1.91 -1.90 -6.82
CA GLN A 12 2.55 -1.22 -7.92
C GLN A 12 3.31 0.04 -7.47
N ILE A 13 2.72 0.80 -6.55
CA ILE A 13 3.33 2.04 -6.03
C ILE A 13 4.49 1.74 -5.06
N PHE A 14 4.35 0.67 -4.27
CA PHE A 14 5.31 0.26 -3.26
C PHE A 14 5.89 -1.13 -3.60
N PRO A 15 6.68 -1.27 -4.67
CA PRO A 15 7.18 -2.56 -5.12
C PRO A 15 8.14 -3.22 -4.12
N GLU A 16 8.78 -2.44 -3.25
CA GLU A 16 9.67 -2.96 -2.20
C GLU A 16 8.90 -3.50 -0.97
N TRP A 17 7.58 -3.31 -0.93
CA TRP A 17 6.73 -3.77 0.16
C TRP A 17 5.92 -5.00 -0.22
N SER A 18 5.98 -6.01 0.65
CA SER A 18 5.06 -7.14 0.58
C SER A 18 3.73 -6.74 1.22
N ILE A 19 2.74 -6.42 0.38
CA ILE A 19 1.40 -6.01 0.80
C ILE A 19 0.42 -7.14 0.50
N THR A 20 -0.31 -7.58 1.53
CA THR A 20 -1.28 -8.68 1.48
C THR A 20 -2.53 -8.30 2.26
N ARG A 21 -3.68 -8.82 1.83
CA ARG A 21 -4.92 -8.79 2.60
C ARG A 21 -5.20 -10.20 3.10
N GLU A 22 -5.31 -10.35 4.42
CA GLU A 22 -5.65 -11.61 5.07
C GLU A 22 -7.15 -11.93 4.89
N VAL A 23 -7.54 -13.19 5.11
CA VAL A 23 -8.93 -13.66 4.96
C VAL A 23 -9.91 -12.95 5.89
N ASP A 24 -9.43 -12.52 7.07
CA ASP A 24 -10.17 -11.72 8.05
C ASP A 24 -10.32 -10.23 7.65
N GLY A 25 -9.83 -9.84 6.46
CA GLY A 25 -9.93 -8.47 5.96
C GLY A 25 -8.85 -7.53 6.47
N VAL A 26 -7.94 -8.02 7.33
CA VAL A 26 -6.78 -7.27 7.83
C VAL A 26 -5.77 -7.05 6.71
N TRP A 27 -5.31 -5.82 6.61
CA TRP A 27 -4.24 -5.42 5.71
C TRP A 27 -2.89 -5.56 6.39
N ARG A 28 -1.95 -6.20 5.70
CA ARG A 28 -0.59 -6.40 6.16
C ARG A 28 0.38 -5.84 5.13
N ALA A 29 1.28 -4.97 5.56
CA ALA A 29 2.41 -4.51 4.76
C ALA A 29 3.71 -4.85 5.48
N SER A 30 4.67 -5.38 4.76
CA SER A 30 5.98 -5.75 5.30
C SER A 30 7.08 -5.26 4.37
N GLY A 31 7.94 -4.40 4.89
CA GLY A 31 9.12 -3.85 4.23
C GLY A 31 10.18 -3.54 5.28
N ARG A 32 10.58 -2.26 5.41
CA ARG A 32 11.46 -1.80 6.51
C ARG A 32 10.81 -1.93 7.89
N VAL A 33 9.49 -1.79 7.95
CA VAL A 33 8.67 -2.06 9.15
C VAL A 33 7.51 -2.98 8.79
N ARG A 34 6.88 -3.57 9.82
CA ARG A 34 5.67 -4.36 9.67
C ARG A 34 4.47 -3.53 10.11
N VAL A 35 3.47 -3.46 9.24
CA VAL A 35 2.24 -2.70 9.47
C VAL A 35 1.07 -3.66 9.37
N LEU A 36 0.18 -3.57 10.35
CA LEU A 36 -1.11 -4.25 10.38
C LEU A 36 -2.17 -3.19 10.56
N ALA A 37 -3.15 -3.15 9.67
CA ALA A 37 -4.28 -2.24 9.80
C ALA A 37 -5.57 -2.92 9.37
N SER A 38 -6.69 -2.52 9.96
CA SER A 38 -8.02 -3.04 9.60
C SER A 38 -8.54 -2.48 8.26
N SER A 39 -7.84 -1.51 7.68
CA SER A 39 -8.25 -0.79 6.47
C SER A 39 -7.05 -0.47 5.59
N ALA A 40 -7.27 -0.41 4.27
CA ALA A 40 -6.25 -0.04 3.29
C ALA A 40 -5.69 1.37 3.53
N ASP A 41 -6.55 2.31 3.95
CA ASP A 41 -6.19 3.69 4.24
C ASP A 41 -5.16 3.79 5.38
N GLY A 42 -5.35 3.02 6.45
CA GLY A 42 -4.40 2.95 7.55
C GLY A 42 -3.04 2.36 7.15
N VAL A 43 -3.02 1.42 6.19
CA VAL A 43 -1.75 0.95 5.61
C VAL A 43 -1.11 2.03 4.74
N LEU A 44 -1.90 2.72 3.92
CA LEU A 44 -1.43 3.77 3.04
C LEU A 44 -0.77 4.92 3.82
N ASP A 45 -1.37 5.37 4.92
CA ASP A 45 -0.82 6.44 5.76
C ASP A 45 0.59 6.10 6.26
N VAL A 46 0.77 4.87 6.76
CA VAL A 46 2.09 4.40 7.23
C VAL A 46 3.08 4.22 6.07
N LEU A 47 2.63 3.71 4.93
CA LEU A 47 3.48 3.56 3.75
C LEU A 47 3.97 4.91 3.21
N VAL A 48 3.12 5.93 3.18
CA VAL A 48 3.48 7.29 2.79
C VAL A 48 4.51 7.90 3.74
N MET A 49 4.39 7.62 5.05
CA MET A 49 5.40 8.05 6.02
C MET A 49 6.73 7.29 5.88
N ALA A 50 6.68 6.00 5.54
CA ALA A 50 7.88 5.17 5.40
C ALA A 50 8.62 5.40 4.07
N GLU A 51 7.90 5.73 3.00
CA GLU A 51 8.42 6.06 1.67
C GLU A 51 7.76 7.32 1.10
N PRO A 52 8.19 8.52 1.53
CA PRO A 52 7.63 9.78 1.02
C PRO A 52 7.85 9.96 -0.49
N GLU A 53 8.88 9.33 -1.05
CA GLU A 53 9.18 9.34 -2.49
C GLU A 53 8.14 8.58 -3.34
N ALA A 54 7.28 7.76 -2.71
CA ALA A 54 6.21 7.07 -3.39
C ALA A 54 5.19 8.04 -4.02
N GLY A 55 5.08 9.27 -3.51
CA GLY A 55 4.23 10.31 -4.09
C GLY A 55 4.54 10.59 -5.56
N GLU A 56 5.82 10.52 -5.97
CA GLU A 56 6.22 10.70 -7.37
C GLU A 56 5.80 9.49 -8.24
N ARG A 57 5.83 8.29 -7.67
CA ARG A 57 5.36 7.06 -8.37
C ARG A 57 3.85 7.10 -8.58
N VAL A 58 3.11 7.60 -7.59
CA VAL A 58 1.65 7.82 -7.71
C VAL A 58 1.37 8.83 -8.83
N ARG A 59 2.07 9.96 -8.85
CA ARG A 59 1.92 10.95 -9.93
C ARG A 59 2.19 10.36 -11.30
N ARG A 60 3.25 9.56 -11.45
CA ARG A 60 3.54 8.86 -12.70
C ARG A 60 2.47 7.84 -13.08
N PHE A 61 1.90 7.12 -12.11
CA PHE A 61 0.85 6.14 -12.37
C PHE A 61 -0.42 6.78 -12.94
N PHE A 62 -0.77 7.99 -12.51
CA PHE A 62 -1.95 8.73 -13.01
C PHE A 62 -1.66 9.65 -14.19
N ALA A 63 -0.40 9.78 -14.62
CA ALA A 63 0.00 10.59 -15.76
C ALA A 63 0.01 9.80 -17.08
N ASP A 64 -0.15 8.47 -17.01
CA ASP A 64 -0.31 7.52 -18.11
C ASP A 64 -1.77 7.08 -18.22
#